data_AF-A0A6G3XVC4-F1
#
_entry.id   AF-A0A6G3XVC4-F1
#
_cell.length_a   1.000
_cell.length_b   1.000
_cell.length_c   1.000
_cell.angle_alpha   90.00
_cell.angle_beta   90.00
_cell.angle_gamma   90.00
#
_symmetry.space_group_name_H-M   'P 1'
#
loop_
_entity.id
_entity.type
_entity.pdbx_description
1 polymer ?
#
loop_
_entity_poly.entity_id
_entity_poly.type
_entity_poly.pdbx_seq_one_letter_code
_entity_poly.pdbx_strand_id
1 'polypeptide(L)'
;MRVEDVVTLSDPDAVDQRCELLIHTATPEVGRQWTDTGGIHEQRDLKGRAEGETRTVPGDPVLMRILRQHIEDEQLKPGDLLFQGESGGILAGSVIRRAWCNARKALLPPHVFESPTGQRVYDN
;
A
#
# COMPACT_ATOMS: atom_id res chain seq x y z
N MET A 1 -0.31 -6.75 1.60
CA MET A 1 -0.88 -6.85 0.26
C MET A 1 0.17 -7.46 -0.64
N ARG A 2 -0.19 -8.59 -1.23
CA ARG A 2 0.63 -9.32 -2.20
C ARG A 2 0.19 -8.99 -3.61
N VAL A 3 0.95 -9.42 -4.60
CA VAL A 3 0.57 -9.26 -6.01
C VAL A 3 -0.72 -10.02 -6.32
N GLU A 4 -0.90 -11.22 -5.75
CA GLU A 4 -2.12 -12.03 -5.90
C GLU A 4 -3.39 -11.39 -5.34
N ASP A 5 -3.26 -10.42 -4.43
CA ASP A 5 -4.38 -9.65 -3.87
C ASP A 5 -4.99 -8.66 -4.86
N VAL A 6 -4.29 -8.38 -5.96
CA VAL A 6 -4.79 -7.56 -7.07
C VAL A 6 -5.65 -8.46 -7.97
N VAL A 7 -6.83 -8.82 -7.44
CA VAL A 7 -7.74 -9.79 -8.07
C VAL A 7 -8.53 -9.12 -9.20
N THR A 8 -8.47 -9.72 -10.39
CA THR A 8 -8.98 -9.22 -11.69
C THR A 8 -8.12 -8.13 -12.34
N LEU A 9 -6.91 -8.52 -12.75
CA LEU A 9 -6.34 -7.97 -13.98
C LEU A 9 -7.09 -8.58 -15.18
N SER A 10 -8.37 -8.26 -15.36
CA SER A 10 -9.04 -8.47 -16.64
C SER A 10 -8.27 -7.73 -17.74
N ASP A 11 -8.28 -8.30 -18.94
CA ASP A 11 -7.57 -7.92 -20.18
C ASP A 11 -6.47 -6.83 -20.04
N PRO A 12 -5.17 -7.16 -20.22
CA PRO A 12 -4.09 -6.19 -20.20
C PRO A 12 -4.26 -5.01 -21.17
N ASP A 13 -5.10 -5.14 -22.20
CA ASP A 13 -5.35 -4.10 -23.19
C ASP A 13 -6.58 -3.22 -22.86
N ALA A 14 -7.32 -3.48 -21.77
CA ALA A 14 -8.50 -2.71 -21.40
C ALA A 14 -8.12 -1.42 -20.63
N VAL A 15 -7.88 -0.35 -21.38
CA VAL A 15 -7.30 0.93 -20.90
C VAL A 15 -8.15 1.66 -19.84
N ASP A 16 -9.47 1.43 -19.80
CA ASP A 16 -10.43 2.18 -18.97
C ASP A 16 -11.24 1.31 -18.00
N GLN A 17 -10.83 0.06 -17.76
CA GLN A 17 -11.63 -0.86 -16.96
C GLN A 17 -11.31 -0.74 -15.46
N ARG A 18 -12.36 -0.59 -14.65
CA ARG A 18 -12.27 -0.65 -13.19
C ARG A 18 -11.91 -2.07 -12.76
N CYS A 19 -11.11 -2.17 -11.71
CA CYS A 19 -10.76 -3.44 -11.08
C CYS A 19 -11.24 -3.48 -9.63
N GLU A 20 -10.98 -4.62 -8.98
CA GLU A 20 -11.10 -4.75 -7.53
C GLU A 20 -9.75 -5.11 -6.89
N LEU A 21 -9.47 -4.54 -5.72
CA LEU A 21 -8.36 -4.94 -4.88
C LEU A 21 -8.93 -5.75 -3.72
N LEU A 22 -8.45 -6.99 -3.55
CA LEU A 22 -8.87 -7.86 -2.47
C LEU A 22 -7.99 -7.61 -1.25
N ILE A 23 -8.59 -7.16 -0.17
CA ILE A 23 -7.89 -7.01 1.11
C ILE A 23 -8.43 -8.08 2.03
N HIS A 24 -7.56 -8.99 2.47
CA HIS A 24 -7.94 -10.12 3.33
C HIS A 24 -7.28 -10.03 4.71
N THR A 25 -6.05 -9.50 4.79
CA THR A 25 -5.30 -9.36 6.04
C THR A 25 -4.63 -7.99 6.13
N ALA A 26 -4.31 -7.58 7.36
CA ALA A 26 -3.53 -6.39 7.64
C ALA A 26 -2.23 -6.77 8.37
N THR A 27 -1.14 -6.08 8.06
CA THR A 27 0.16 -6.29 8.71
C THR A 27 0.64 -4.96 9.30
N PRO A 28 -0.06 -4.41 10.32
CA PRO A 28 0.27 -3.10 10.87
C PRO A 28 1.61 -3.10 11.60
N GLU A 29 2.29 -1.95 11.55
CA GLU A 29 3.47 -1.63 12.36
C GLU A 29 3.00 -1.17 13.76
N VAL A 30 2.91 -2.10 14.72
CA VAL A 30 2.40 -1.82 16.08
C VAL A 30 3.50 -1.80 17.16
N GLY A 31 4.70 -2.26 16.82
CA GLY A 31 5.85 -2.32 17.73
C GLY A 31 5.85 -3.56 18.62
N ARG A 32 7.06 -4.03 18.97
CA ARG A 32 7.30 -5.35 19.57
C ARG A 32 6.54 -5.64 20.85
N GLN A 33 6.32 -4.60 21.66
CA GLN A 33 5.60 -4.70 22.93
C GLN A 33 4.08 -4.94 22.78
N TRP A 34 3.56 -4.84 21.55
CA TRP A 34 2.15 -4.96 21.21
C TRP A 34 1.87 -6.10 20.20
N THR A 35 2.85 -6.98 19.99
CA THR A 35 2.73 -8.19 19.16
C THR A 35 3.00 -9.43 20.01
N ASP A 36 2.31 -10.52 19.73
CA ASP A 36 2.52 -11.80 20.42
C ASP A 36 3.78 -12.52 19.90
N THR A 37 4.25 -12.14 18.71
CA THR A 37 5.44 -12.73 18.05
C THR A 37 6.75 -12.04 18.39
N GLY A 38 6.72 -10.91 19.13
CA GLY A 38 7.88 -10.05 19.38
C GLY A 38 8.42 -9.31 18.14
N GLY A 39 7.71 -9.41 17.01
CA GLY A 39 7.99 -8.69 15.77
C GLY A 39 7.54 -7.22 15.82
N ILE A 40 8.01 -6.38 14.89
CA ILE A 40 7.50 -5.00 14.77
C ILE A 40 6.12 -4.99 14.08
N HIS A 41 5.88 -6.00 13.25
CA HIS A 41 4.66 -6.21 12.50
C HIS A 41 4.01 -7.52 12.94
N GLU A 42 2.69 -7.56 12.89
CA GLU A 42 1.90 -8.76 13.17
C GLU A 42 0.77 -8.87 12.14
N GLN A 43 0.57 -10.05 11.58
CA GLN A 43 -0.55 -10.29 10.69
C GLN A 43 -1.83 -10.41 11.52
N ARG A 44 -2.84 -9.62 11.16
CA ARG A 44 -4.14 -9.58 11.83
C ARG A 44 -5.27 -9.59 10.82
N ASP A 45 -6.42 -10.07 11.26
CA ASP A 45 -7.66 -9.94 10.52
C ASP A 45 -8.10 -8.48 10.39
N LEU A 46 -9.01 -8.24 9.44
CA LEU A 46 -9.53 -6.91 9.21
C LEU A 46 -10.42 -6.46 10.37
N LYS A 47 -10.21 -5.21 10.81
CA LYS A 47 -11.00 -4.61 11.89
C LYS A 47 -12.49 -4.64 11.55
N GLY A 48 -13.28 -5.22 12.46
CA GLY A 48 -14.74 -5.28 12.33
C GLY A 48 -15.23 -6.33 11.33
N ARG A 49 -14.41 -7.35 11.04
CA ARG A 49 -14.74 -8.47 10.15
C ARG A 49 -14.53 -9.80 10.89
N ALA A 50 -15.18 -10.85 10.39
CA ALA A 50 -14.93 -12.21 10.86
C ALA A 50 -13.51 -12.65 10.45
N GLU A 51 -12.96 -13.65 11.15
CA GLU A 51 -11.68 -14.26 10.80
C GLU A 51 -11.69 -14.74 9.34
N GLY A 52 -10.64 -14.38 8.58
CA GLY A 52 -10.51 -14.73 7.16
C GLY A 52 -11.45 -14.00 6.20
N GLU A 53 -12.31 -13.09 6.68
CA GLU A 53 -13.22 -12.33 5.81
C GLU A 53 -12.48 -11.22 5.04
N THR A 54 -12.76 -11.12 3.75
CA THR A 54 -12.13 -10.17 2.84
C THR A 54 -13.01 -8.95 2.57
N ARG A 55 -12.40 -7.83 2.17
CA ARG A 55 -13.10 -6.68 1.55
C ARG A 55 -12.57 -6.44 0.14
N THR A 56 -13.46 -6.12 -0.78
CA THR A 56 -13.10 -5.59 -2.09
C THR A 56 -13.02 -4.08 -2.04
N VAL A 57 -12.02 -3.51 -2.70
CA VAL A 57 -11.84 -2.06 -2.84
C VAL A 57 -11.82 -1.75 -4.34
N PRO A 58 -12.72 -0.89 -4.85
CA PRO A 58 -12.71 -0.54 -6.26
C PRO A 58 -11.41 0.20 -6.61
N GLY A 59 -10.73 -0.26 -7.65
CA GLY A 59 -9.54 0.39 -8.20
C GLY A 59 -9.88 1.20 -9.45
N ASP A 60 -9.39 2.43 -9.48
CA ASP A 60 -9.47 3.31 -10.65
C ASP A 60 -8.54 2.79 -11.79
N PRO A 61 -8.92 2.92 -13.07
CA PRO A 61 -8.08 2.48 -14.19
C PRO A 61 -6.67 3.08 -14.16
N VAL A 62 -6.52 4.33 -13.73
CA VAL A 62 -5.21 5.00 -13.64
C VAL A 62 -4.33 4.33 -12.57
N LEU A 63 -4.91 4.02 -11.41
CA LEU A 63 -4.21 3.28 -10.36
C LEU A 63 -3.78 1.89 -10.86
N MET A 64 -4.64 1.24 -11.66
CA MET A 64 -4.33 -0.06 -12.23
C MET A 64 -3.15 -0.07 -13.17
N ARG A 65 -3.08 0.91 -14.08
CA ARG A 65 -1.94 1.04 -14.97
C ARG A 65 -0.63 1.24 -14.18
N ILE A 66 -0.65 2.07 -13.14
CA ILE A 66 0.53 2.30 -12.29
C ILE A 66 0.96 1.00 -11.59
N LEU A 67 0.02 0.24 -11.03
CA LEU A 67 0.33 -1.01 -10.33
C LEU A 67 0.83 -2.10 -11.27
N ARG A 68 0.28 -2.22 -12.50
CA ARG A 68 0.77 -3.15 -13.51
C ARG A 68 2.20 -2.83 -13.94
N GLN A 69 2.46 -1.56 -14.27
CA GLN A 69 3.80 -1.12 -14.65
C GLN A 69 4.82 -1.42 -13.54
N HIS A 70 4.45 -1.16 -12.28
CA HIS A 70 5.29 -1.48 -11.13
C HIS A 70 5.58 -2.98 -11.00
N ILE A 71 4.57 -3.85 -11.18
CA ILE A 71 4.75 -5.31 -11.14
C ILE A 71 5.73 -5.76 -12.24
N GLU A 72 5.62 -5.20 -13.44
CA GLU A 72 6.51 -5.50 -14.57
C GLU A 72 7.93 -5.00 -14.34
N ASP A 73 8.09 -3.74 -13.93
CA ASP A 73 9.39 -3.10 -13.69
C ASP A 73 10.20 -3.82 -12.61
N GLU A 74 9.53 -4.21 -11.51
CA GLU A 74 10.13 -4.92 -10.38
C GLU A 74 10.12 -6.44 -10.53
N GLN A 75 9.55 -6.97 -11.64
CA GLN A 75 9.46 -8.40 -11.94
C GLN A 75 8.83 -9.24 -10.82
N LEU A 76 7.77 -8.70 -10.20
CA LEU A 76 7.13 -9.30 -9.02
C LEU A 76 6.30 -10.54 -9.38
N LYS A 77 6.34 -11.54 -8.50
CA LYS A 77 5.56 -12.79 -8.60
C LYS A 77 4.29 -12.71 -7.73
N PRO A 78 3.28 -13.56 -7.98
CA PRO A 78 2.01 -13.53 -7.22
C PRO A 78 2.16 -13.52 -5.69
N GLY A 79 3.11 -14.29 -5.16
CA GLY A 79 3.36 -14.37 -3.71
C GLY A 79 4.19 -13.21 -3.14
N ASP A 80 4.78 -12.35 -3.97
CA ASP A 80 5.60 -11.23 -3.53
C ASP A 80 4.73 -10.12 -2.92
N LEU A 81 5.34 -9.31 -2.06
CA LEU A 81 4.70 -8.09 -1.59
C LEU A 81 4.64 -7.09 -2.74
N LEU A 82 3.50 -6.41 -2.88
CA LEU A 82 3.33 -5.40 -3.94
C LEU A 82 4.35 -4.25 -3.82
N PHE A 83 4.72 -3.91 -2.58
CA PHE A 83 5.79 -2.97 -2.29
C PHE A 83 6.75 -3.60 -1.29
N GLN A 84 8.00 -3.77 -1.70
CA GLN A 84 9.06 -4.38 -0.90
C GLN A 84 10.05 -3.33 -0.40
N GLY A 85 10.61 -3.56 0.78
CA GLY A 85 11.86 -2.88 1.17
C GLY A 85 13.04 -3.40 0.35
N GLU A 86 14.17 -2.71 0.39
CA GLU A 86 15.38 -3.06 -0.39
C GLU A 86 15.85 -4.51 -0.19
N SER A 87 15.57 -5.11 0.97
CA SER A 87 15.90 -6.51 1.29
C SER A 87 14.78 -7.52 0.94
N GLY A 88 13.75 -7.13 0.18
CA GLY A 88 12.63 -8.01 -0.23
C GLY A 88 11.54 -8.23 0.82
N GLY A 89 11.65 -7.57 1.99
CA GLY A 89 10.71 -7.69 3.11
C GLY A 89 9.63 -6.59 3.12
N ILE A 90 8.90 -6.52 4.23
CA ILE A 90 7.90 -5.46 4.47
C ILE A 90 8.57 -4.09 4.36
N LEU A 91 8.01 -3.22 3.51
CA LEU A 91 8.42 -1.84 3.41
C LEU A 91 8.11 -1.10 4.72
N ALA A 92 9.14 -0.54 5.36
CA ALA A 92 8.98 0.17 6.62
C ALA A 92 8.06 1.39 6.47
N GLY A 93 7.16 1.61 7.42
CA GLY A 93 6.20 2.72 7.36
C GLY A 93 6.87 4.10 7.30
N SER A 94 8.06 4.24 7.89
CA SER A 94 8.87 5.46 7.80
C SER A 94 9.32 5.79 6.38
N VAL A 95 9.56 4.79 5.53
CA VAL A 95 9.95 4.98 4.13
C VAL A 95 8.79 5.54 3.33
N ILE A 96 7.59 4.97 3.49
CA ILE A 96 6.37 5.47 2.84
C ILE A 96 6.09 6.93 3.26
N ARG A 97 6.19 7.24 4.56
CA ARG A 97 6.01 8.61 5.07
C ARG A 97 7.00 9.59 4.45
N ARG A 98 8.27 9.19 4.35
CA ARG A 98 9.33 10.02 3.74
C ARG A 98 9.11 10.23 2.25
N ALA A 99 8.79 9.18 1.51
CA ALA A 99 8.48 9.26 0.08
C ALA A 99 7.32 10.24 -0.18
N TRP A 100 6.26 10.16 0.62
CA TRP A 100 5.13 11.08 0.51
C TRP A 100 5.50 12.53 0.85
N CYS A 101 6.30 12.73 1.91
CA CYS A 101 6.79 14.06 2.27
C CYS A 101 7.61 14.69 1.14
N ASN A 102 8.51 13.92 0.54
CA ASN A 102 9.33 14.35 -0.59
C ASN A 102 8.48 14.69 -1.83
N ALA A 103 7.50 13.84 -2.16
CA ALA A 103 6.60 14.08 -3.29
C ALA A 103 5.81 15.40 -3.12
N ARG A 104 5.27 15.65 -1.92
CA ARG A 104 4.59 16.92 -1.63
C ARG A 104 5.54 18.11 -1.72
N LYS A 105 6.74 18.02 -1.15
CA LYS A 105 7.72 19.10 -1.21
C LYS A 105 8.13 19.43 -2.64
N ALA A 106 8.15 18.44 -3.53
CA ALA A 106 8.49 18.61 -4.94
C ALA A 106 7.37 19.26 -5.76
N LEU A 107 6.11 19.06 -5.40
CA LEU A 107 4.94 19.49 -6.20
C LEU A 107 4.20 20.70 -5.62
N LEU A 108 4.15 20.85 -4.30
CA LEU A 108 3.41 21.94 -3.66
C LEU A 108 4.26 23.21 -3.61
N PRO A 109 3.66 24.39 -3.83
CA PRO A 109 4.32 25.65 -3.54
C PRO A 109 4.78 25.71 -2.07
N PRO A 110 5.91 26.35 -1.75
CA PRO A 110 6.47 26.37 -0.39
C PRO A 110 5.45 26.80 0.68
N HIS A 111 4.70 27.87 0.41
CA HIS A 111 3.69 28.38 1.34
C HIS A 111 2.52 27.41 1.59
N VAL A 112 2.23 26.51 0.64
CA VAL A 112 1.20 25.47 0.80
C VAL A 112 1.77 24.30 1.58
N PHE A 113 2.99 23.87 1.26
CA PHE A 113 3.66 22.77 1.95
C PHE A 113 3.85 23.06 3.45
N GLU A 114 4.22 24.29 3.80
CA GLU A 114 4.43 24.74 5.18
C GLU A 114 3.13 25.01 5.94
N SER A 115 1.99 25.04 5.24
CA SER A 115 0.68 25.27 5.86
C SER A 115 0.15 24.03 6.57
N PRO A 116 -0.79 24.18 7.53
CA PRO A 116 -1.49 23.04 8.13
C PRO A 116 -2.21 22.14 7.11
N THR A 117 -2.68 22.71 5.99
CA THR A 117 -3.33 21.94 4.91
C THR A 117 -2.31 21.16 4.07
N GLY A 118 -1.05 21.61 4.05
CA GLY A 118 0.06 20.91 3.44
C GLY A 118 0.52 19.68 4.24
N GLN A 119 0.19 19.62 5.53
CA GLN A 119 0.53 18.54 6.46
C GLN A 119 -0.51 17.41 6.46
N ARG A 120 -0.11 16.20 6.83
CA ARG A 120 -1.02 15.10 7.17
C ARG A 120 -1.42 15.23 8.64
N VAL A 121 -2.53 14.58 9.01
CA VAL A 121 -3.01 14.38 10.39
C VAL A 121 -1.95 13.79 11.34
N TYR A 122 -0.89 13.17 10.80
CA TYR A 122 0.19 12.54 11.56
C TYR A 122 1.58 13.10 11.24
N ASP A 123 1.66 14.26 10.60
CA ASP A 123 2.92 15.00 10.47
C ASP A 123 3.07 15.86 11.74
N ASN A 124 3.36 15.20 12.86
CA ASN A 124 3.67 15.87 14.14
C ASN A 124 5.19 16.01 14.32
#